data_AF-A0A7J8NKA6-F1
#
_entry.id   AF-A0A7J8NKA6-F1
#
_cell.length_a   1.000
_cell.length_b   1.000
_cell.length_c   1.000
_cell.angle_alpha   90.00
_cell.angle_beta   90.00
_cell.angle_gamma   90.00
#
_symmetry.space_group_name_H-M   'P 1'
#
loop_
_entity.id
_entity.type
_entity.pdbx_description
1 polymer ?
#
loop_
_entity_poly.entity_id
_entity_poly.type
_entity_poly.pdbx_seq_one_letter_code
_entity_poly.pdbx_strand_id
1 'polypeptide(L)'
;MSHITALPSFEIVCSAHKVGRKGKKTAPKTKPSKDTMGFSSGRKEIWRCVENCGACCKLAKGPAFATPEEIFSDPSDIELYRSLIGPDGWCIHYEKNTRTCSIYPDRPYFCRVEPDIFKKLYGIENRKFNKEACSCCRDTIKAIYGPNSKELNNFNTSINDSSSALSTGV
;
A
#
# COMPACT_ATOMS: atom_id res chain seq x y z
N MET A 1 45.80 2.93 -50.35
CA MET A 1 45.74 2.39 -48.98
C MET A 1 44.29 2.05 -48.69
N SER A 2 44.01 0.76 -48.73
CA SER A 2 42.69 0.15 -48.60
C SER A 2 42.36 -0.04 -47.14
N HIS A 3 41.16 0.35 -46.69
CA HIS A 3 40.51 -0.30 -45.55
C HIS A 3 39.04 -0.53 -45.86
N ILE A 4 38.75 -1.78 -46.19
CA ILE A 4 37.44 -2.41 -46.22
C ILE A 4 37.26 -3.06 -44.84
N THR A 5 36.14 -2.80 -44.17
CA THR A 5 35.65 -3.70 -43.13
C THR A 5 34.16 -3.94 -43.35
N ALA A 6 33.85 -5.22 -43.52
CA ALA A 6 32.60 -5.77 -44.00
C ALA A 6 31.55 -5.89 -42.88
N LEU A 7 30.29 -5.69 -43.26
CA LEU A 7 29.10 -6.13 -42.54
C LEU A 7 28.91 -7.65 -42.72
N PRO A 8 28.61 -8.43 -41.68
CA PRO A 8 28.12 -9.79 -41.86
C PRO A 8 26.59 -9.79 -42.03
N SER A 9 26.19 -10.40 -43.14
CA SER A 9 24.82 -10.73 -43.52
C SER A 9 24.25 -11.91 -42.72
N PHE A 10 22.92 -11.96 -42.71
CA PHE A 10 22.02 -13.00 -42.22
C PHE A 10 22.45 -14.45 -42.49
N GLU A 11 22.15 -15.33 -41.52
CA GLU A 11 21.86 -16.75 -41.78
C GLU A 11 20.52 -17.12 -41.15
N ILE A 12 19.67 -17.72 -41.98
CA ILE A 12 18.33 -18.22 -41.71
C ILE A 12 18.45 -19.72 -41.46
N VAL A 13 17.87 -20.22 -40.37
CA VAL A 13 17.51 -21.65 -40.28
C VAL A 13 16.06 -21.76 -39.84
N CYS A 14 15.22 -22.23 -40.77
CA CYS A 14 13.87 -22.73 -40.52
C CYS A 14 13.92 -24.24 -40.22
N SER A 15 13.14 -24.72 -39.24
CA SER A 15 12.50 -26.05 -39.30
C SER A 15 11.33 -26.23 -38.32
N ALA A 16 10.13 -26.28 -38.92
CA ALA A 16 8.97 -27.16 -38.73
C ALA A 16 8.44 -27.63 -37.35
N HIS A 17 7.22 -27.13 -37.06
CA HIS A 17 5.98 -27.76 -36.55
C HIS A 17 5.98 -29.09 -35.77
N LYS A 18 5.23 -29.11 -34.65
CA LYS A 18 4.08 -30.01 -34.42
C LYS A 18 3.14 -29.57 -33.28
N VAL A 19 1.92 -29.20 -33.66
CA VAL A 19 0.59 -29.60 -33.15
C VAL A 19 0.39 -29.84 -31.65
N GLY A 20 -0.38 -28.92 -31.02
CA GLY A 20 -1.70 -29.21 -30.46
C GLY A 20 -1.83 -29.74 -29.02
N ARG A 21 -2.44 -28.93 -28.14
CA ARG A 21 -3.65 -29.31 -27.37
C ARG A 21 -4.17 -28.17 -26.49
N LYS A 22 -5.48 -27.86 -26.65
CA LYS A 22 -6.28 -27.10 -25.69
C LYS A 22 -6.28 -27.82 -24.33
N GLY A 23 -6.05 -27.08 -23.24
CA GLY A 23 -6.15 -27.56 -21.86
C GLY A 23 -6.60 -26.43 -20.93
N LYS A 24 -7.61 -26.73 -20.12
CA LYS A 24 -8.47 -25.87 -19.30
C LYS A 24 -7.77 -24.94 -18.28
N LYS A 25 -8.49 -23.85 -17.99
CA LYS A 25 -8.44 -23.01 -16.77
C LYS A 25 -8.13 -23.80 -15.49
N THR A 26 -7.22 -23.29 -14.66
CA THR A 26 -7.32 -23.38 -13.19
C THR A 26 -6.57 -22.21 -12.55
N ALA A 27 -7.29 -21.48 -11.70
CA ALA A 27 -6.79 -20.42 -10.83
C ALA A 27 -5.65 -20.90 -9.92
N PRO A 28 -4.73 -20.01 -9.50
CA PRO A 28 -3.75 -20.35 -8.46
C PRO A 28 -4.52 -20.55 -7.15
N LYS A 29 -4.59 -21.80 -6.68
CA LYS A 29 -5.10 -22.12 -5.34
C LYS A 29 -4.08 -21.64 -4.31
N THR A 30 -4.40 -20.55 -3.63
CA THR A 30 -3.79 -20.16 -2.35
C THR A 30 -3.94 -21.34 -1.38
N LYS A 31 -2.82 -21.96 -0.99
CA LYS A 31 -2.82 -22.94 0.11
C LYS A 31 -2.82 -22.16 1.43
N PRO A 32 -3.71 -22.48 2.38
CA PRO A 32 -3.65 -21.88 3.71
C PRO A 32 -2.43 -22.47 4.44
N SER A 33 -1.51 -21.58 4.81
CA SER A 33 -0.43 -21.90 5.76
C SER A 33 -1.06 -22.33 7.08
N LYS A 34 -0.56 -23.44 7.61
CA LYS A 34 -0.98 -24.03 8.87
C LYS A 34 -0.57 -23.10 10.01
N ASP A 35 -1.51 -22.31 10.52
CA ASP A 35 -1.26 -21.43 11.67
C ASP A 35 -1.00 -22.30 12.92
N THR A 36 0.24 -22.24 13.39
CA THR A 36 0.61 -22.67 14.74
C THR A 36 -0.19 -21.84 15.74
N MET A 37 -1.01 -22.53 16.54
CA MET A 37 -1.80 -21.98 17.63
C MET A 37 -0.89 -21.33 18.69
N GLY A 38 -0.60 -20.04 18.53
CA GLY A 38 -0.21 -19.15 19.60
C GLY A 38 -1.46 -18.44 20.10
N PHE A 39 -2.02 -18.89 21.22
CA PHE A 39 -3.14 -18.24 21.91
C PHE A 39 -2.64 -16.94 22.56
N SER A 40 -2.34 -15.93 21.73
CA SER A 40 -2.36 -14.55 22.20
C SER A 40 -3.83 -14.14 22.21
N SER A 41 -4.41 -14.10 23.40
CA SER A 41 -5.60 -13.30 23.70
C SER A 41 -5.28 -11.84 23.34
N GLY A 42 -5.32 -11.55 22.05
CA GLY A 42 -4.77 -10.34 21.46
C GLY A 42 -5.66 -9.18 21.84
N ARG A 43 -5.09 -8.21 22.57
CA ARG A 43 -5.76 -6.93 22.78
C ARG A 43 -6.22 -6.39 21.43
N LYS A 44 -7.49 -5.97 21.36
CA LYS A 44 -8.08 -5.44 20.14
C LYS A 44 -7.51 -4.04 19.91
N GLU A 45 -6.60 -3.91 18.95
CA GLU A 45 -6.11 -2.62 18.48
C GLU A 45 -7.28 -1.83 17.88
N ILE A 46 -7.41 -0.56 18.23
CA ILE A 46 -8.36 0.36 17.61
C ILE A 46 -7.54 1.37 16.82
N TRP A 47 -7.78 1.42 15.52
CA TRP A 47 -7.07 2.31 14.62
C TRP A 47 -7.44 3.76 14.91
N ARG A 48 -6.42 4.62 14.93
CA ARG A 48 -6.58 6.07 14.93
C ARG A 48 -5.41 6.72 14.20
N CYS A 49 -5.66 7.87 13.59
CA CYS A 49 -4.59 8.70 13.06
C CYS A 49 -3.79 9.30 14.22
N VAL A 50 -2.47 9.40 14.06
CA VAL A 50 -1.59 10.10 15.02
C VAL A 50 -1.05 11.37 14.39
N GLU A 51 -1.04 12.44 15.19
CA GLU A 51 -0.47 13.72 14.80
C GLU A 51 1.03 13.62 14.56
N ASN A 52 1.56 14.54 13.75
CA ASN A 52 2.99 14.65 13.43
C ASN A 52 3.64 13.40 12.80
N CYS A 53 2.84 12.48 12.24
CA CYS A 53 3.35 11.31 11.51
C CYS A 53 3.51 11.59 10.02
N GLY A 54 2.44 11.87 9.28
CA GLY A 54 2.52 12.21 7.85
C GLY A 54 2.96 11.09 6.90
N ALA A 55 3.27 9.87 7.36
CA ALA A 55 3.81 8.80 6.51
C ALA A 55 2.88 8.41 5.33
N CYS A 56 1.55 8.53 5.54
CA CYS A 56 0.56 8.31 4.49
C CYS A 56 0.70 9.30 3.31
N CYS A 57 1.26 10.49 3.54
CA CYS A 57 1.44 11.54 2.53
C CYS A 57 2.62 11.29 1.59
N LYS A 58 3.49 10.29 1.83
CA LYS A 58 4.44 9.84 0.81
C LYS A 58 3.67 9.00 -0.21
N LEU A 59 3.23 9.57 -1.32
CA LEU A 59 2.37 8.89 -2.28
C LEU A 59 3.15 8.00 -3.26
N ALA A 60 4.39 8.38 -3.61
CA ALA A 60 5.29 7.57 -4.41
C ALA A 60 6.25 6.77 -3.50
N LYS A 61 5.89 5.52 -3.18
CA LYS A 61 6.61 4.66 -2.22
C LYS A 61 7.47 3.55 -2.88
N GLY A 62 7.50 3.50 -4.21
CA GLY A 62 8.23 2.48 -4.98
C GLY A 62 7.44 1.17 -5.19
N PRO A 63 8.06 0.16 -5.81
CA PRO A 63 7.36 -1.02 -6.35
C PRO A 63 6.86 -2.02 -5.29
N ALA A 64 7.26 -1.85 -4.03
CA ALA A 64 6.76 -2.68 -2.93
C ALA A 64 5.34 -2.30 -2.48
N PHE A 65 4.79 -1.20 -3.01
CA PHE A 65 3.46 -0.69 -2.71
C PHE A 65 2.59 -0.69 -3.95
N ALA A 66 1.28 -0.84 -3.74
CA ALA A 66 0.32 -0.84 -4.83
C ALA A 66 0.34 0.48 -5.61
N THR A 67 0.26 0.40 -6.94
CA THR A 67 0.14 1.59 -7.80
C THR A 67 -1.30 2.12 -7.78
N PRO A 68 -1.54 3.37 -8.21
CA PRO A 68 -2.90 3.91 -8.33
C PRO A 68 -3.82 3.04 -9.20
N GLU A 69 -3.28 2.43 -10.27
CA GLU A 69 -4.01 1.51 -11.16
C GLU A 69 -4.47 0.23 -10.46
N GLU A 70 -3.72 -0.21 -9.45
CA GLU A 70 -4.06 -1.41 -8.68
C GLU A 70 -5.09 -1.10 -7.59
N ILE A 71 -5.18 0.16 -7.14
CA ILE A 71 -6.06 0.60 -6.06
C ILE A 71 -7.41 1.10 -6.60
N PHE A 72 -7.39 1.87 -7.70
CA PHE A 72 -8.57 2.57 -8.20
C PHE A 72 -9.08 1.96 -9.50
N SER A 73 -10.39 1.78 -9.58
CA SER A 73 -11.06 1.39 -10.83
C SER A 73 -11.54 2.59 -11.65
N ASP A 74 -11.68 3.77 -11.02
CA ASP A 74 -12.08 5.01 -11.69
C ASP A 74 -10.84 5.76 -12.23
N PRO A 75 -10.73 6.02 -13.54
CA PRO A 75 -9.63 6.80 -14.11
C PRO A 75 -9.49 8.19 -13.49
N SER A 76 -10.59 8.82 -13.08
CA SER A 76 -10.58 10.15 -12.46
C SER A 76 -9.88 10.16 -11.11
N ASP A 77 -10.04 9.07 -10.32
CA ASP A 77 -9.35 8.90 -9.05
C ASP A 77 -7.84 8.65 -9.25
N ILE A 78 -7.48 7.92 -10.31
CA ILE A 78 -6.08 7.69 -10.70
C ILE A 78 -5.42 9.02 -11.06
N GLU A 79 -6.07 9.84 -11.89
CA GLU A 79 -5.59 11.15 -12.29
C GLU A 79 -5.46 12.09 -11.10
N LEU A 80 -6.48 12.13 -10.23
CA LEU A 80 -6.44 12.93 -9.01
C LEU A 80 -5.29 12.48 -8.10
N TYR A 81 -5.11 11.18 -7.84
CA TYR A 81 -4.01 10.68 -7.04
C TYR A 81 -2.65 11.10 -7.60
N ARG A 82 -2.46 10.99 -8.92
CA ARG A 82 -1.22 11.41 -9.59
C ARG A 82 -0.96 12.91 -9.47
N SER A 83 -2.00 13.73 -9.63
CA SER A 83 -1.88 15.19 -9.54
C SER A 83 -1.40 15.66 -8.17
N LEU A 84 -1.63 14.86 -7.12
CA LEU A 84 -1.19 15.15 -5.76
C LEU A 84 0.28 14.82 -5.53
N ILE A 85 0.96 14.08 -6.42
CA ILE A 85 2.35 13.65 -6.23
C ILE A 85 3.30 14.76 -6.66
N GLY A 86 4.01 15.35 -5.71
CA GLY A 86 5.09 16.30 -5.95
C GLY A 86 6.35 15.65 -6.53
N PRO A 87 7.31 16.45 -7.00
CA PRO A 87 8.53 15.96 -7.65
C PRO A 87 9.42 15.10 -6.75
N ASP A 88 9.27 15.23 -5.43
CA ASP A 88 9.96 14.44 -4.42
C ASP A 88 9.15 13.21 -3.96
N GLY A 89 8.02 12.92 -4.61
CA GLY A 89 7.13 11.81 -4.32
C GLY A 89 6.22 11.99 -3.09
N TRP A 90 6.24 13.17 -2.46
CA TRP A 90 5.33 13.53 -1.38
C TRP A 90 4.07 14.21 -1.92
N CYS A 91 2.98 14.15 -1.17
CA CYS A 91 1.77 14.91 -1.50
C CYS A 91 2.09 16.41 -1.55
N ILE A 92 1.63 17.12 -2.58
CA ILE A 92 1.83 18.57 -2.74
C ILE A 92 1.21 19.40 -1.59
N HIS A 93 0.22 18.84 -0.89
CA HIS A 93 -0.42 19.47 0.27
C HIS A 93 0.21 19.06 1.61
N TYR A 94 1.30 18.29 1.61
CA TYR A 94 1.98 17.89 2.83
C TYR A 94 2.98 18.97 3.27
N GLU A 95 2.67 19.60 4.40
CA GLU A 95 3.54 20.58 5.02
C GLU A 95 4.63 19.88 5.83
N LYS A 96 5.84 19.79 5.28
CA LYS A 96 6.94 18.99 5.88
C LYS A 96 7.37 19.46 7.27
N ASN A 97 7.30 20.77 7.52
CA ASN A 97 7.75 21.37 8.78
C ASN A 97 6.81 21.02 9.94
N THR A 98 5.50 21.15 9.71
CA THR A 98 4.46 20.87 10.71
C THR A 98 3.94 19.45 10.64
N ARG A 99 4.27 18.71 9.55
CA ARG A 99 3.79 17.36 9.24
C ARG A 99 2.27 17.26 9.18
N THR A 100 1.63 18.32 8.65
CA THR A 100 0.18 18.41 8.49
C THR A 100 -0.20 18.44 7.01
N CYS A 101 -1.50 18.30 6.73
CA CYS A 101 -2.05 18.46 5.38
C CYS A 101 -2.76 19.81 5.28
N SER A 102 -2.37 20.65 4.33
CA SER A 102 -2.96 22.00 4.17
C SER A 102 -4.43 21.98 3.76
N ILE A 103 -4.92 20.86 3.21
CA ILE A 103 -6.33 20.63 2.84
C ILE A 103 -6.99 19.56 3.72
N TYR A 104 -6.58 19.41 4.98
CA TYR A 104 -7.04 18.29 5.84
C TYR A 104 -8.56 18.06 5.83
N PRO A 105 -9.43 19.10 5.93
CA PRO A 105 -10.88 18.96 5.85
C PRO A 105 -11.38 18.53 4.48
N ASP A 106 -10.71 18.95 3.41
CA ASP A 106 -11.10 18.77 2.00
C ASP A 106 -10.35 17.64 1.31
N ARG A 107 -9.65 16.79 2.08
CA ARG A 107 -8.89 15.66 1.54
C ARG A 107 -9.79 14.76 0.68
N PRO A 108 -9.28 14.29 -0.47
CA PRO A 108 -9.94 13.26 -1.26
C PRO A 108 -10.30 12.05 -0.39
N TYR A 109 -11.38 11.37 -0.72
CA TYR A 109 -11.89 10.25 0.09
C TYR A 109 -10.82 9.17 0.30
N PHE A 110 -10.02 8.85 -0.73
CA PHE A 110 -8.97 7.83 -0.63
C PHE A 110 -7.80 8.21 0.29
N CYS A 111 -7.69 9.47 0.70
CA CYS A 111 -6.72 9.91 1.71
C CYS A 111 -7.23 9.71 3.14
N ARG A 112 -8.50 9.29 3.32
CA ARG A 112 -9.11 9.02 4.62
C ARG A 112 -9.05 7.53 4.91
N VAL A 113 -8.67 7.20 6.13
CA VAL A 113 -8.62 5.82 6.61
C VAL A 113 -9.89 5.57 7.40
N GLU A 114 -10.95 5.24 6.67
CA GLU A 114 -12.29 5.02 7.20
C GLU A 114 -12.81 3.63 6.75
N PRO A 115 -13.66 2.97 7.55
CA PRO A 115 -14.08 1.58 7.28
C PRO A 115 -14.74 1.37 5.91
N ASP A 116 -15.63 2.27 5.54
CA ASP A 116 -16.38 2.30 4.30
C ASP A 116 -15.48 2.54 3.08
N ILE A 117 -14.45 3.36 3.21
CA ILE A 117 -13.43 3.57 2.17
C ILE A 117 -12.59 2.32 1.99
N PHE A 118 -12.17 1.68 3.08
CA PHE A 118 -11.42 0.41 3.04
C PHE A 118 -12.24 -0.72 2.43
N LYS A 119 -13.55 -0.75 2.70
CA LYS A 119 -14.47 -1.68 2.06
C LYS A 119 -14.57 -1.41 0.56
N LYS A 120 -14.69 -0.14 0.15
CA LYS A 120 -14.79 0.27 -1.26
C LYS A 120 -13.51 -0.07 -2.05
N LEU A 121 -12.35 0.31 -1.54
CA LEU A 121 -11.07 0.21 -2.27
C LEU A 121 -10.43 -1.17 -2.18
N TYR A 122 -10.60 -1.88 -1.07
CA TYR A 122 -9.86 -3.12 -0.79
C TYR A 122 -10.73 -4.32 -0.47
N GLY A 123 -12.07 -4.16 -0.44
CA GLY A 123 -12.98 -5.24 -0.03
C GLY A 123 -12.83 -5.66 1.43
N ILE A 124 -12.24 -4.80 2.28
CA ILE A 124 -12.01 -5.09 3.70
C ILE A 124 -13.29 -4.81 4.48
N GLU A 125 -13.88 -5.85 5.06
CA GLU A 125 -15.07 -5.69 5.91
C GLU A 125 -14.78 -4.93 7.21
N ASN A 126 -15.75 -4.16 7.71
CA ASN A 126 -15.64 -3.32 8.92
C ASN A 126 -15.09 -4.08 10.14
N ARG A 127 -15.43 -5.36 10.30
CA ARG A 127 -14.92 -6.20 11.39
C ARG A 127 -13.39 -6.42 11.36
N LYS A 128 -12.77 -6.29 10.18
CA LYS A 128 -11.33 -6.40 9.96
C LYS A 128 -10.64 -5.03 9.84
N PHE A 129 -11.39 -3.94 9.65
CA PHE A 129 -10.87 -2.60 9.41
C PHE A 129 -9.71 -2.23 10.35
N ASN A 130 -9.92 -2.28 11.67
CA ASN A 130 -8.89 -1.86 12.62
C ASN A 130 -7.58 -2.65 12.45
N LYS A 131 -7.67 -3.97 12.27
CA LYS A 131 -6.49 -4.82 12.08
C LYS A 131 -5.72 -4.44 10.81
N GLU A 132 -6.44 -4.30 9.69
CA GLU A 132 -5.83 -4.01 8.39
C GLU A 132 -5.29 -2.57 8.32
N ALA A 133 -6.05 -1.59 8.84
CA ALA A 133 -5.63 -0.20 8.90
C ALA A 133 -4.39 -0.02 9.80
N CYS A 134 -4.34 -0.69 10.96
CA CYS A 134 -3.16 -0.69 11.82
C CYS A 134 -1.96 -1.35 11.13
N SER A 135 -2.15 -2.46 10.43
CA SER A 135 -1.07 -3.11 9.67
C SER A 135 -0.53 -2.19 8.58
N CYS A 136 -1.40 -1.64 7.74
CA CYS A 136 -1.04 -0.76 6.64
C CYS A 136 -0.30 0.50 7.13
N CYS A 137 -0.75 1.09 8.24
CA CYS A 137 -0.07 2.24 8.85
C CYS A 137 1.31 1.86 9.37
N ARG A 138 1.47 0.71 10.06
CA ARG A 138 2.78 0.24 10.52
C ARG A 138 3.75 0.05 9.36
N ASP A 139 3.32 -0.62 8.29
CA ASP A 139 4.18 -0.92 7.14
C ASP A 139 4.59 0.37 6.42
N THR A 140 3.65 1.30 6.27
CA THR A 140 3.92 2.61 5.69
C THR A 140 4.91 3.41 6.56
N ILE A 141 4.69 3.49 7.87
CA ILE A 141 5.58 4.23 8.78
C ILE A 141 6.99 3.62 8.76
N LYS A 142 7.11 2.28 8.77
CA LYS A 142 8.40 1.58 8.68
C LYS A 142 9.13 1.89 7.38
N ALA A 143 8.42 1.94 6.25
CA ALA A 143 9.03 2.24 4.97
C ALA A 143 9.52 3.69 4.87
N ILE A 144 8.83 4.64 5.50
CA ILE A 144 9.17 6.07 5.43
C ILE A 144 10.21 6.48 6.47
N TYR A 145 10.04 6.05 7.73
CA TYR A 145 10.84 6.52 8.86
C TYR A 145 11.73 5.43 9.47
N GLY A 146 11.53 4.16 9.10
CA GLY A 146 12.26 3.02 9.63
C GLY A 146 11.57 2.33 10.81
N PRO A 147 12.01 1.10 11.15
CA PRO A 147 11.40 0.26 12.18
C PRO A 147 11.62 0.73 13.62
N ASN A 148 12.60 1.62 13.85
CA ASN A 148 12.93 2.16 15.18
C ASN A 148 12.51 3.64 15.32
N SER A 149 11.60 4.10 14.46
CA SER A 149 11.18 5.50 14.40
C SER A 149 10.30 5.91 15.57
N LYS A 150 10.36 7.20 15.94
CA LYS A 150 9.47 7.78 16.97
C LYS A 150 8.01 7.72 16.52
N GLU A 151 7.78 7.89 15.23
CA GLU A 151 6.48 7.84 14.57
C GLU A 151 5.83 6.46 14.74
N LEU A 152 6.59 5.38 14.57
CA LEU A 152 6.07 4.02 14.77
C LEU A 152 5.75 3.75 16.23
N ASN A 153 6.63 4.18 17.14
CA ASN A 153 6.42 4.03 18.58
C ASN A 153 5.15 4.79 19.02
N ASN A 154 5.01 6.05 18.62
CA ASN A 154 3.83 6.87 18.92
C ASN A 154 2.55 6.22 18.37
N PHE A 155 2.58 5.72 17.14
CA PHE A 155 1.44 5.02 16.55
C PHE A 155 1.05 3.77 17.36
N ASN A 156 2.01 2.92 17.68
CA ASN A 156 1.77 1.68 18.43
C ASN A 156 1.25 1.97 19.85
N THR A 157 1.78 2.98 20.55
CA THR A 157 1.25 3.40 21.85
C THR A 157 -0.21 3.85 21.70
N SER A 158 -0.51 4.66 20.68
CA SER A 158 -1.86 5.19 20.47
C SER A 158 -2.90 4.07 20.27
N ILE A 159 -2.65 3.06 19.44
CA ILE A 159 -3.64 2.02 19.16
C ILE A 159 -3.79 0.99 20.31
N ASN A 160 -2.84 0.99 21.25
CA ASN A 160 -2.87 0.19 22.46
C ASN A 160 -3.63 0.89 23.60
N ASP A 161 -3.48 2.21 23.77
CA ASP A 161 -4.14 2.95 24.85
C ASP A 161 -5.67 3.01 24.70
N SER A 162 -6.17 2.90 23.46
CA SER A 162 -7.61 2.81 23.18
C SER A 162 -8.25 1.52 23.71
N SER A 163 -7.46 0.50 24.05
CA SER A 163 -7.94 -0.69 24.76
C SER A 163 -8.15 -0.45 26.26
N SER A 164 -7.57 0.60 26.85
CA SER A 164 -7.66 0.92 28.28
C SER A 164 -8.89 1.75 28.62
N ALA A 165 -9.31 2.63 27.70
CA ALA A 165 -10.41 3.58 27.93
C ALA A 165 -11.82 2.96 27.87
N LEU A 166 -11.95 1.74 27.32
CA LEU A 166 -13.21 1.00 27.29
C LEU A 166 -13.51 0.22 28.59
N SER A 167 -12.59 0.23 29.55
CA SER A 167 -12.70 -0.53 30.82
C SER A 167 -13.10 0.32 32.03
N THR A 168 -13.37 1.63 31.86
CA THR A 168 -13.67 2.56 32.98
C THR A 168 -14.99 3.32 32.82
N GLY A 169 -15.98 2.71 32.17
CA GLY A 169 -17.36 3.18 32.21
C GLY A 169 -18.16 2.37 33.24
N VAL A 170 -18.07 2.76 34.51
CA VAL A 170 -19.10 2.51 35.53
C VAL A 170 -20.14 3.61 35.42
#